data_AF-A0A936NBF8-F1
#
_entry.id   AF-A0A936NBF8-F1
#
_cell.length_a   1.000
_cell.length_b   1.000
_cell.length_c   1.000
_cell.angle_alpha   90.00
_cell.angle_beta   90.00
_cell.angle_gamma   90.00
#
_symmetry.space_group_name_H-M   'P 1'
#
loop_
_entity.id
_entity.type
_entity.pdbx_description
1 polymer ?
#
loop_
_entity_poly.entity_id
_entity_poly.type
_entity_poly.pdbx_seq_one_letter_code
_entity_poly.pdbx_strand_id
1 'polypeptide(L)' 'MTCRHGDSTFTQTLSMTAGSARIDIAYDIDFRRHPEGVEGGLAGRRAHPRGSASEIQLWHVRRPVHQNTSWDAARFEF' A
#
# COMPACT_ATOMS: atom_id res chain seq x y z
N MET A 1 -14.07 -1.21 -9.68
CA MET A 1 -13.97 0.21 -10.08
C MET A 1 -12.89 0.31 -11.14
N THR A 2 -13.13 1.04 -12.23
CA THR A 2 -12.13 1.24 -13.30
C THR A 2 -11.89 2.72 -13.49
N CYS A 3 -10.62 3.12 -13.51
CA CYS A 3 -10.20 4.49 -13.82
C CYS A 3 -9.15 4.49 -14.92
N ARG A 4 -8.95 5.66 -15.54
CA ARG A 4 -7.94 5.88 -16.57
C ARG A 4 -7.02 7.02 -16.16
N HIS A 5 -5.74 6.87 -16.43
CA HIS A 5 -4.75 7.91 -16.27
C HIS A 5 -3.89 7.98 -17.54
N GLY A 6 -4.05 9.06 -18.29
CA GLY A 6 -3.54 9.14 -19.66
C GLY A 6 -4.06 7.99 -20.51
N ASP A 7 -3.14 7.21 -21.06
CA ASP A 7 -3.42 6.02 -21.85
C ASP A 7 -3.53 4.73 -21.00
N SER A 8 -3.11 4.76 -19.75
CA SER A 8 -3.16 3.58 -18.87
C SER A 8 -4.55 3.38 -18.29
N THR A 9 -4.95 2.12 -18.11
CA THR A 9 -6.23 1.75 -17.49
C THR A 9 -5.98 0.93 -16.23
N PHE A 10 -6.69 1.25 -15.15
CA PHE A 10 -6.56 0.61 -13.86
C PHE A 10 -7.93 0.09 -13.43
N THR A 11 -8.03 -1.20 -13.15
CA THR A 11 -9.23 -1.84 -12.63
C THR A 11 -8.95 -2.39 -11.24
N GLN A 12 -9.69 -1.90 -10.24
CA GLN A 12 -9.64 -2.37 -8.87
C GLN A 12 -10.90 -3.19 -8.56
N THR A 13 -10.70 -4.39 -8.01
CA THR A 13 -11.76 -5.24 -7.50
C THR A 13 -11.65 -5.34 -5.99
N LEU A 14 -12.76 -5.08 -5.30
CA LEU A 14 -12.89 -5.24 -3.85
C LEU A 14 -13.82 -6.42 -3.59
N SER A 15 -13.36 -7.38 -2.79
CA SER A 15 -14.16 -8.54 -2.39
C SER A 15 -14.09 -8.76 -0.88
N MET A 16 -15.18 -9.26 -0.31
CA MET A 16 -15.26 -9.63 1.09
C MET A 16 -15.98 -10.97 1.20
N THR A 17 -15.27 -11.99 1.69
CA THR A 17 -15.85 -13.32 1.92
C THR A 17 -16.80 -13.27 3.11
N ALA A 18 -17.99 -13.86 2.98
CA ALA A 18 -18.97 -13.89 4.05
C ALA A 18 -18.38 -14.52 5.34
N GLY A 19 -18.53 -13.82 6.47
CA GLY A 19 -17.97 -14.24 7.76
C GLY A 19 -16.48 -13.94 7.96
N SER A 20 -15.79 -13.38 6.96
CA SER A 20 -14.40 -12.94 7.08
C SER A 20 -14.30 -11.50 7.60
N ALA A 21 -13.30 -11.23 8.44
CA ALA A 21 -12.94 -9.89 8.88
C ALA A 21 -11.94 -9.18 7.93
N ARG A 22 -11.66 -9.78 6.77
CA ARG A 22 -10.69 -9.31 5.78
C ARG A 22 -11.39 -8.81 4.52
N ILE A 23 -10.87 -7.72 3.98
CA ILE A 23 -11.19 -7.23 2.63
C ILE A 23 -10.03 -7.58 1.71
N ASP A 24 -10.33 -8.18 0.57
CA ASP A 24 -9.38 -8.48 -0.49
C ASP A 24 -9.46 -7.42 -1.58
N ILE A 25 -8.31 -6.92 -2.01
CA ILE A 25 -8.17 -5.87 -3.01
C ILE A 25 -7.25 -6.38 -4.11
N ALA A 26 -7.77 -6.46 -5.34
CA ALA A 26 -7.00 -6.87 -6.52
C ALA A 26 -6.94 -5.71 -7.53
N TYR A 27 -5.78 -5.54 -8.16
CA TYR A 27 -5.58 -4.55 -9.23
C TYR A 27 -5.19 -5.27 -10.53
N ASP A 28 -5.90 -4.93 -11.61
CA ASP A 28 -5.55 -5.26 -12.99
C ASP A 28 -5.18 -3.95 -13.68
N ILE A 29 -3.95 -3.88 -14.21
CA ILE A 29 -3.37 -2.62 -14.69
C ILE A 29 -2.79 -2.83 -16.07
N ASP A 30 -3.37 -2.14 -17.06
CA ASP A 30 -2.80 -1.98 -18.40
C ASP A 30 -1.94 -0.70 -18.42
N PHE A 31 -0.63 -0.91 -18.38
CA PHE A 31 0.37 0.14 -18.34
C PHE A 31 0.90 0.48 -19.72
N ARG A 32 0.71 1.74 -20.14
CA ARG A 32 1.17 2.20 -21.46
C ARG A 32 2.25 3.28 -21.43
N ARG A 33 2.73 3.68 -20.23
CA ARG A 33 3.74 4.74 -20.05
C ARG A 33 4.98 4.24 -19.30
N HIS A 34 6.17 4.59 -19.82
CA HIS A 34 7.46 4.49 -19.14
C HIS A 34 8.00 5.91 -18.89
N PRO A 35 8.62 6.23 -17.73
CA PRO A 35 8.83 5.44 -16.52
C PRO A 35 7.93 5.94 -15.37
N GLU A 36 6.73 5.40 -15.22
CA GLU A 36 5.83 5.74 -14.10
C GLU A 36 5.60 4.51 -13.22
N GLY A 37 5.69 4.68 -11.89
CA GLY A 37 5.33 3.65 -10.91
C GLY A 37 3.88 3.79 -10.43
N VAL A 38 3.27 2.70 -9.95
CA VAL A 38 2.00 2.76 -9.18
C VAL A 38 2.31 2.54 -7.73
N GLU A 39 1.70 3.36 -6.90
CA GLU A 39 1.57 3.09 -5.48
C GLU A 39 0.09 2.99 -5.11
N GLY A 40 -0.27 1.93 -4.40
CA GLY A 40 -1.61 1.71 -3.87
C GLY A 40 -1.68 2.08 -2.39
N GLY A 41 -2.35 3.19 -2.06
CA GLY A 41 -2.51 3.64 -0.67
C GLY A 41 -3.78 3.12 0.00
N LEU A 42 -3.67 2.65 1.24
CA LEU A 42 -4.82 2.38 2.13
C LEU A 42 -5.04 3.57 3.06
N ALA A 43 -5.85 4.54 2.62
CA ALA A 43 -6.20 5.71 3.41
C ALA A 43 -7.31 5.41 4.44
N GLY A 44 -7.35 6.19 5.54
CA GLY A 44 -8.47 6.16 6.50
C GLY A 44 -8.23 5.40 7.81
N ARG A 45 -7.01 4.92 8.06
CA ARG A 45 -6.66 4.30 9.35
C ARG A 45 -6.52 5.39 10.43
N ARG A 46 -7.49 5.49 11.34
CA ARG A 46 -7.47 6.43 12.49
C ARG A 46 -6.61 5.98 13.68
N ALA A 47 -5.66 5.09 13.46
CA ALA A 47 -4.76 4.62 14.51
C ALA A 47 -3.47 5.44 14.51
N HIS A 48 -3.01 5.84 15.70
CA HIS A 48 -1.74 6.56 15.89
C HIS A 48 -0.72 5.66 16.63
N PRO A 49 -0.21 4.59 15.99
CA PRO A 49 0.73 3.69 16.63
C PRO A 49 2.12 4.35 16.77
N ARG A 50 2.93 3.86 17.70
CA ARG A 50 4.35 4.28 17.80
C ARG A 50 5.26 3.66 16.74
N GLY A 51 4.82 2.58 16.08
CA GLY A 51 5.56 1.90 15.02
C GLY A 51 4.69 0.97 14.17
N SER A 52 5.25 0.51 13.05
CA SER A 52 4.68 -0.50 12.17
C SER A 52 5.42 -1.83 12.35
N ALA A 53 4.73 -2.94 12.13
CA ALA A 53 5.34 -4.26 12.03
C ALA A 53 5.24 -4.72 10.59
N SER A 54 6.36 -5.13 10.01
CA SER A 54 6.42 -5.75 8.69
C SER A 54 6.91 -7.18 8.85
N GLU A 55 6.27 -8.10 8.16
CA GLU A 55 6.77 -9.47 8.07
C GLU A 55 8.00 -9.51 7.18
N ILE A 56 8.97 -10.30 7.58
CA ILE A 56 10.15 -10.69 6.80
C ILE A 56 10.25 -12.21 6.86
N GLN A 57 11.17 -12.80 6.10
CA GLN A 57 11.33 -14.25 6.10
C GLN A 57 11.50 -14.78 7.54
N LEU A 58 10.51 -15.58 7.97
CA LEU A 58 10.42 -16.26 9.27
C LEU A 58 10.38 -15.33 10.51
N TRP A 59 10.20 -14.01 10.34
CA TRP A 59 10.25 -13.05 11.46
C TRP A 59 9.42 -11.78 11.20
N HIS A 60 9.39 -10.90 12.21
CA HIS A 60 8.79 -9.57 12.10
C HIS A 60 9.81 -8.49 12.46
N VAL A 61 9.88 -7.44 11.66
CA VAL A 61 10.64 -6.22 11.99
C VAL A 61 9.67 -5.13 12.44
N ARG A 62 9.97 -4.48 13.56
CA ARG A 62 9.25 -3.28 14.02
C ARG A 62 10.03 -2.03 13.66
N ARG A 63 9.35 -1.06 13.06
CA ARG A 63 9.94 0.22 12.65
C ARG A 63 9.17 1.39 13.25
N PRO A 64 9.84 2.42 13.77
CA PRO A 64 9.19 3.67 14.13
C PRO A 64 8.47 4.27 12.92
N VAL A 65 7.28 4.82 13.13
CA VAL A 65 6.53 5.56 12.08
C VAL A 65 6.75 7.07 12.18
N HIS A 66 7.41 7.53 13.25
CA HIS A 66 7.78 8.93 13.43
C HIS A 66 9.16 9.17 12.81
N GLN A 67 9.32 10.31 12.14
CA GLN A 67 10.64 10.77 11.69
C GLN A 67 11.34 11.43 12.87
N ASN A 68 12.39 10.80 13.40
CA ASN A 68 13.18 11.33 14.52
C ASN A 68 14.47 12.02 14.02
N THR A 69 15.02 11.51 12.92
CA THR A 69 16.29 11.97 12.33
C THR A 69 16.15 12.18 10.83
N SER A 70 17.12 12.88 10.23
CA SER A 70 17.21 13.04 8.77
C SER A 70 17.39 11.70 8.03
N TRP A 71 17.87 10.67 8.73
CA TRP A 71 17.93 9.30 8.20
C TRP A 71 16.54 8.65 8.10
N ASP A 72 15.63 8.95 9.04
CA ASP A 72 14.23 8.48 8.97
C ASP A 72 13.48 9.13 7.80
N ALA A 73 13.85 10.37 7.45
CA ALA A 73 13.30 11.02 6.27
C ALA A 73 13.69 10.28 4.98
N ALA A 74 14.86 9.65 4.88
CA ALA A 74 15.26 8.94 3.65
C ALA A 74 14.51 7.60 3.40
N ARG A 75 13.62 7.19 4.32
CA ARG A 75 12.95 5.88 4.30
C ARG A 75 11.49 6.01 3.88
N PHE A 76 11.21 6.20 2.59
CA PHE A 76 9.86 6.47 2.09
C PHE A 76 9.09 5.26 1.54
N GLU A 77 9.75 4.14 1.22
CA GLU A 77 9.11 2.94 0.68
C GLU A 77 9.46 1.69 1.52
N PHE A 78 8.45 0.95 1.99
CA PHE A 78 8.59 -0.35 2.68
C PHE A 78 7.32 -1.19 2.65
#